data_AF-X1HR98-F1
#
_entry.id   AF-X1HR98-F1
#
_cell.length_a   1.000
_cell.length_b   1.000
_cell.length_c   1.000
_cell.angle_alpha   90.00
_cell.angle_beta   90.00
_cell.angle_gamma   90.00
#
_symmetry.space_group_name_H-M   'P 1'
#
loop_
_entity.id
_entity.type
_entity.pdbx_description
1 polymer ?
#
loop_
_entity_poly.entity_id
_entity_poly.type
_entity_poly.pdbx_seq_one_letter_code
_entity_poly.pdbx_strand_id
1 'polypeptide(L)'
;MEHFELRCLCDYVGGAQAVNVWATQAPALVFGELEADERGEIVFAEIWSPVTLPGVEEELKKIVIVLDGEEYGKYVSLSGIRATVMAPPKDRIWGSKLYSFGTPLDVTQRVQNPLLNTTLKYKQNVTLRTLCGPTVAITLPFHIRLWGKVYKKDELPRFGVMGFPAYLTERTRNRTVHLTKAAIPINVDTWLTLPGGKDQAI
;
A
#
# COMPACT_ATOMS: atom_id res chain seq x y z
N MET A 1 14.39 4.35 18.65
CA MET A 1 13.93 4.33 17.25
C MET A 1 12.67 5.20 17.22
N GLU A 2 12.57 6.17 16.32
CA GLU A 2 11.41 7.08 16.28
C GLU A 2 10.22 6.33 15.65
N HIS A 3 9.38 5.76 16.50
CA HIS A 3 8.17 5.04 16.11
C HIS A 3 7.15 6.04 15.52
N PHE A 4 6.27 5.60 14.60
CA PHE A 4 5.26 6.42 13.88
C PHE A 4 5.76 7.29 12.72
N GLU A 5 7.04 7.25 12.39
CA GLU A 5 7.59 7.97 11.24
C GLU A 5 7.36 7.25 9.92
N LEU A 6 7.25 8.04 8.86
CA LEU A 6 7.19 7.54 7.50
C LEU A 6 8.57 7.00 7.12
N ARG A 7 8.65 5.71 6.79
CA ARG A 7 9.88 5.04 6.36
C ARG A 7 9.69 4.31 5.03
N CYS A 8 10.78 4.05 4.33
CA CYS A 8 10.77 3.17 3.17
C CYS A 8 10.59 1.73 3.68
N LEU A 9 9.49 1.08 3.28
CA LEU A 9 9.12 -0.27 3.70
C LEU A 9 9.46 -1.34 2.66
N CYS A 10 9.71 -0.93 1.41
CA CYS A 10 10.12 -1.82 0.35
C CYS A 10 10.92 -1.00 -0.66
N ASP A 11 12.15 -1.42 -0.95
CA ASP A 11 13.03 -0.80 -1.93
C ASP A 11 13.35 -1.80 -3.05
N TYR A 12 12.52 -1.83 -4.09
CA TYR A 12 12.63 -2.79 -5.19
C TYR A 12 13.42 -2.18 -6.35
N VAL A 13 14.61 -2.71 -6.61
CA VAL A 13 15.41 -2.36 -7.79
C VAL A 13 15.26 -3.45 -8.83
N GLY A 14 14.51 -3.15 -9.88
CA GLY A 14 14.33 -4.04 -11.04
C GLY A 14 15.44 -3.89 -12.06
N GLY A 15 15.49 -4.84 -12.99
CA GLY A 15 16.46 -4.85 -14.07
C GLY A 15 15.88 -5.46 -15.34
N ALA A 16 16.78 -5.93 -16.21
CA ALA A 16 16.40 -6.48 -17.50
C ALA A 16 15.31 -7.57 -17.38
N GLN A 17 14.25 -7.43 -18.17
CA GLN A 17 13.08 -8.29 -18.12
C GLN A 17 12.52 -8.49 -19.52
N ALA A 18 12.35 -9.75 -19.93
CA ALA A 18 11.79 -10.10 -21.23
C ALA A 18 10.29 -9.78 -21.31
N VAL A 19 9.79 -9.58 -22.53
CA VAL A 19 8.37 -9.27 -22.80
C VAL A 19 7.43 -10.33 -22.23
N ASN A 20 6.30 -9.90 -21.67
CA ASN A 20 5.29 -10.75 -21.02
C ASN A 20 5.78 -11.67 -19.89
N VAL A 21 7.00 -11.47 -19.39
CA VAL A 21 7.51 -12.22 -18.24
C VAL A 21 7.15 -11.47 -16.97
N TRP A 22 6.78 -12.20 -15.92
CA TRP A 22 6.68 -11.64 -14.57
C TRP A 22 8.02 -11.76 -13.84
N ALA A 23 8.40 -10.73 -13.11
CA ALA A 23 9.54 -10.74 -12.21
C ALA A 23 9.08 -10.43 -10.77
N THR A 24 9.79 -10.97 -9.80
CA THR A 24 9.58 -10.72 -8.38
C THR A 24 10.90 -10.92 -7.64
N GLN A 25 10.99 -10.35 -6.45
CA GLN A 25 12.13 -10.50 -5.55
C GLN A 25 11.63 -10.98 -4.19
N ALA A 26 12.45 -11.75 -3.50
CA ALA A 26 12.14 -12.16 -2.13
C ALA A 26 12.02 -10.91 -1.23
N PRO A 27 11.09 -10.88 -0.26
CA PRO A 27 10.93 -9.74 0.65
C PRO A 27 12.24 -9.28 1.30
N ALA A 28 13.11 -10.21 1.72
CA ALA A 28 14.43 -9.90 2.28
C ALA A 28 15.32 -9.07 1.35
N LEU A 29 15.25 -9.27 0.02
CA LEU A 29 16.07 -8.53 -0.95
C LEU A 29 15.60 -7.08 -1.16
N VAL A 30 14.35 -6.79 -0.79
CA VAL A 30 13.73 -5.48 -0.95
C VAL A 30 13.49 -4.81 0.40
N PHE A 31 14.08 -5.32 1.48
CA PHE A 31 13.90 -4.84 2.84
C PHE A 31 12.42 -4.82 3.30
N GLY A 32 11.63 -5.74 2.75
CA GLY A 32 10.18 -5.81 2.94
C GLY A 32 9.70 -6.65 4.10
N GLU A 33 10.60 -7.11 4.98
CA GLU A 33 10.25 -7.96 6.13
C GLU A 33 10.01 -7.13 7.39
N LEU A 34 9.04 -7.55 8.19
CA LEU A 34 8.74 -7.00 9.50
C LEU A 34 9.18 -7.94 10.61
N GLU A 35 9.52 -7.36 11.75
CA GLU A 35 9.71 -8.13 12.98
C GLU A 35 8.38 -8.77 13.43
N ALA A 36 8.46 -9.86 14.21
CA ALA A 36 7.27 -10.60 14.64
C ALA A 36 6.26 -9.75 15.45
N ASP A 37 6.77 -8.75 16.17
CA ASP A 37 6.03 -7.80 16.99
C ASP A 37 5.62 -6.52 16.23
N GLU A 38 5.81 -6.46 14.91
CA GLU A 38 5.52 -5.29 14.07
C GLU A 38 4.30 -5.46 13.17
N ARG A 39 3.61 -4.37 12.88
CA ARG A 39 2.56 -4.28 11.86
C ARG A 39 2.79 -3.10 10.96
N GLY A 40 2.71 -3.33 9.65
CA GLY A 40 2.98 -2.32 8.66
C GLY A 40 1.72 -1.85 7.95
N GLU A 41 1.74 -0.58 7.55
CA GLU A 41 0.83 -0.07 6.54
C GLU A 41 1.57 0.76 5.49
N ILE A 42 1.16 0.62 4.23
CA ILE A 42 1.74 1.33 3.09
C ILE A 42 0.83 2.50 2.74
N VAL A 43 1.44 3.69 2.68
CA VAL A 43 0.76 4.96 2.44
C VAL A 43 0.79 5.32 0.97
N PHE A 44 1.95 5.25 0.32
CA PHE A 44 2.09 5.55 -1.10
C PHE A 44 3.26 4.79 -1.72
N ALA A 45 3.36 4.88 -3.04
CA ALA A 45 4.47 4.33 -3.82
C ALA A 45 5.21 5.44 -4.58
N GLU A 46 6.47 5.19 -4.93
CA GLU A 46 7.24 5.98 -5.89
C GLU A 46 7.84 5.05 -6.94
N ILE A 47 7.75 5.44 -8.21
CA ILE A 47 8.17 4.60 -9.34
C ILE A 47 9.07 5.42 -10.27
N TRP A 48 10.34 5.03 -10.36
CA TRP A 48 11.24 5.48 -11.41
C TRP A 48 11.13 4.51 -12.59
N SER A 49 10.37 4.93 -13.59
CA SER A 49 10.18 4.18 -14.83
C SER A 49 11.48 3.93 -15.59
N PRO A 50 11.65 2.76 -16.22
CA PRO A 50 12.79 2.48 -17.11
C PRO A 50 12.63 3.29 -18.41
N VAL A 51 13.57 4.19 -18.66
CA VAL A 51 13.59 5.06 -19.84
C VAL A 51 15.00 5.08 -20.42
N THR A 52 15.14 4.75 -21.70
CA THR A 52 16.42 4.76 -22.39
C THR A 52 16.91 6.17 -22.68
N LEU A 53 18.20 6.32 -22.97
CA LEU A 53 18.67 7.47 -23.76
C LEU A 53 18.28 7.16 -25.22
N PRO A 54 17.47 7.97 -25.93
CA PRO A 54 17.21 9.42 -25.81
C PRO A 54 15.84 9.82 -25.20
N GLY A 55 15.23 8.98 -24.38
CA GLY A 55 13.94 9.24 -23.71
C GLY A 55 12.84 8.22 -24.03
N VAL A 56 13.18 7.08 -24.63
CA VAL A 56 12.19 6.06 -25.02
C VAL A 56 11.79 5.26 -23.79
N GLU A 57 10.50 5.22 -23.52
CA GLU A 57 9.93 4.49 -22.38
C GLU A 57 9.93 2.98 -22.65
N GLU A 58 10.35 2.20 -21.66
CA GLU A 58 10.23 0.74 -21.71
C GLU A 58 8.95 0.27 -21.02
N GLU A 59 8.48 -0.92 -21.38
CA GLU A 59 7.10 -1.32 -21.11
C GLU A 59 6.94 -1.98 -19.72
N LEU A 60 7.24 -1.27 -18.63
CA LEU A 60 6.90 -1.69 -17.26
C LEU A 60 5.39 -1.57 -17.04
N LYS A 61 4.65 -2.49 -17.66
CA LYS A 61 3.21 -2.43 -17.88
C LYS A 61 2.39 -2.50 -16.59
N LYS A 62 2.78 -3.38 -15.67
CA LYS A 62 2.01 -3.63 -14.45
C LYS A 62 2.92 -3.89 -13.27
N ILE A 63 2.63 -3.22 -12.17
CA ILE A 63 3.25 -3.42 -10.86
C ILE A 63 2.13 -3.82 -9.90
N VAL A 64 2.30 -4.97 -9.27
CA VAL A 64 1.40 -5.53 -8.26
C VAL A 64 2.12 -5.56 -6.93
N ILE A 65 1.46 -5.03 -5.90
CA ILE A 65 1.93 -5.13 -4.52
C ILE A 65 1.55 -6.52 -3.99
N VAL A 66 2.48 -7.19 -3.33
CA VAL A 66 2.27 -8.49 -2.69
C VAL A 66 2.45 -8.31 -1.20
N LEU A 67 1.42 -8.66 -0.42
CA LEU A 67 1.38 -8.50 1.03
C LEU A 67 1.12 -9.85 1.67
N ASP A 68 2.01 -10.29 2.55
CA ASP A 68 1.94 -11.59 3.24
C ASP A 68 1.67 -12.75 2.26
N GLY A 69 2.33 -12.72 1.10
CA GLY A 69 2.19 -13.70 0.02
C GLY A 69 0.96 -13.55 -0.88
N GLU A 70 0.04 -12.62 -0.60
CA GLU A 70 -1.15 -12.40 -1.43
C GLU A 70 -0.96 -11.23 -2.41
N GLU A 71 -1.32 -11.43 -3.67
CA GLU A 71 -1.31 -10.38 -4.68
C GLU A 71 -2.49 -9.41 -4.49
N TYR A 72 -2.19 -8.15 -4.21
CA TYR A 72 -3.20 -7.08 -4.09
C TYR A 72 -3.60 -6.48 -5.44
N GLY A 73 -3.24 -7.12 -6.56
CA GLY A 73 -3.50 -6.64 -7.92
C GLY A 73 -4.97 -6.48 -8.28
N LYS A 74 -5.88 -7.11 -7.53
CA LYS A 74 -7.34 -6.91 -7.62
C LYS A 74 -7.79 -5.55 -7.10
N TYR A 75 -7.05 -4.96 -6.15
CA TYR A 75 -7.40 -3.69 -5.50
C TYR A 75 -6.51 -2.55 -5.99
N VAL A 76 -5.21 -2.80 -6.12
CA VAL A 76 -4.21 -1.80 -6.51
C VAL A 76 -3.34 -2.38 -7.61
N SER A 77 -3.40 -1.76 -8.78
CA SER A 77 -2.54 -2.07 -9.92
C SER A 77 -1.91 -0.77 -10.41
N LEU A 78 -0.58 -0.70 -10.36
CA LEU A 78 0.15 0.50 -10.75
C LEU A 78 0.78 0.31 -12.14
N SER A 79 0.80 1.37 -12.94
CA SER A 79 1.58 1.42 -14.17
C SER A 79 2.97 1.96 -13.87
N GLY A 80 4.01 1.33 -14.43
CA GLY A 80 5.38 1.82 -14.37
C GLY A 80 5.87 2.44 -15.67
N ILE A 81 5.02 2.54 -16.71
CA ILE A 81 5.35 3.25 -17.96
C ILE A 81 5.35 4.75 -17.67
N ARG A 82 6.40 5.47 -18.09
CA ARG A 82 6.62 6.88 -17.70
C ARG A 82 5.47 7.80 -18.12
N ALA A 83 4.81 7.59 -19.25
CA ALA A 83 3.68 8.40 -19.69
C ALA A 83 2.40 8.17 -18.85
N THR A 84 2.29 7.03 -18.16
CA THR A 84 1.08 6.63 -17.41
C THR A 84 1.35 6.34 -15.93
N VAL A 85 2.54 6.68 -15.43
CA VAL A 85 2.92 6.46 -14.05
C VAL A 85 2.13 7.40 -13.14
N MET A 86 1.28 6.81 -12.30
CA MET A 86 0.42 7.56 -11.36
C MET A 86 1.10 7.80 -10.01
N ALA A 87 2.27 7.20 -9.80
CA ALA A 87 3.06 7.32 -8.58
C ALA A 87 4.51 7.72 -8.91
N PRO A 88 4.74 8.88 -9.57
CA PRO A 88 6.09 9.32 -9.88
C PRO A 88 6.85 9.71 -8.60
N PRO A 89 8.18 9.82 -8.67
CA PRO A 89 9.02 10.31 -7.59
C PRO A 89 8.58 11.70 -7.11
N LYS A 90 8.67 11.95 -5.80
CA LYS A 90 8.17 13.19 -5.17
C LYS A 90 8.79 14.46 -5.76
N ASP A 91 10.07 14.42 -6.14
CA ASP A 91 10.80 15.53 -6.78
C ASP A 91 10.25 15.88 -8.18
N ARG A 92 9.48 14.97 -8.80
CA ARG A 92 8.84 15.16 -10.11
C ARG A 92 7.37 15.59 -10.01
N ILE A 93 6.86 15.84 -8.80
CA ILE A 93 5.47 16.24 -8.58
C ILE A 93 5.40 17.73 -8.27
N TRP A 94 4.78 18.48 -9.16
CA TRP A 94 4.44 19.87 -8.89
C TRP A 94 3.45 19.98 -7.72
N GLY A 95 3.78 20.81 -6.73
CA GLY A 95 2.94 21.01 -5.55
C GLY A 95 2.94 19.84 -4.55
N SER A 96 3.82 18.85 -4.71
CA SER A 96 4.01 17.72 -3.76
C SER A 96 2.73 16.93 -3.41
N LYS A 97 1.74 16.89 -4.31
CA LYS A 97 0.50 16.12 -4.11
C LYS A 97 0.70 14.68 -4.55
N LEU A 98 1.08 13.83 -3.59
CA LEU A 98 1.26 12.40 -3.79
C LEU A 98 -0.10 11.69 -3.90
N TYR A 99 -0.15 10.64 -4.73
CA TYR A 99 -1.24 9.68 -4.68
C TYR A 99 -1.06 8.78 -3.46
N SER A 100 -1.94 8.94 -2.47
CA SER A 100 -1.95 8.12 -1.25
C SER A 100 -3.05 7.06 -1.32
N PHE A 101 -2.78 5.87 -0.81
CA PHE A 101 -3.78 4.80 -0.65
C PHE A 101 -4.78 5.10 0.48
N GLY A 102 -4.41 5.97 1.42
CA GLY A 102 -5.27 6.35 2.54
C GLY A 102 -4.57 7.32 3.50
N THR A 103 -5.20 7.56 4.66
CA THR A 103 -4.60 8.34 5.75
C THR A 103 -4.09 7.39 6.82
N PRO A 104 -2.77 7.29 7.06
CA PRO A 104 -2.21 6.35 8.03
C PRO A 104 -2.64 6.64 9.47
N LEU A 105 -2.42 5.69 10.37
CA LEU A 105 -2.61 5.94 11.79
C LEU A 105 -1.55 6.92 12.33
N ASP A 106 -2.00 7.89 13.11
CA ASP A 106 -1.15 8.91 13.70
C ASP A 106 -1.64 9.31 15.10
N VAL A 107 -0.80 9.02 16.11
CA VAL A 107 -1.09 9.32 17.52
C VAL A 107 -1.14 10.82 17.81
N THR A 108 -0.59 11.66 16.92
CA THR A 108 -0.58 13.13 17.08
C THR A 108 -1.87 13.79 16.61
N GLN A 109 -2.73 13.05 15.89
CA GLN A 109 -3.98 13.60 15.38
C GLN A 109 -5.03 13.72 16.49
N ARG A 110 -5.58 14.94 16.66
CA ARG A 110 -6.62 15.25 17.66
C ARG A 110 -7.90 14.42 17.48
N VAL A 111 -8.24 14.08 16.24
CA VAL A 111 -9.36 13.21 15.89
C VAL A 111 -8.88 12.26 14.83
N GLN A 112 -8.91 10.97 15.15
CA GLN A 112 -8.53 9.92 14.24
C GLN A 112 -9.75 9.06 13.97
N ASN A 113 -10.08 8.87 12.69
CA ASN A 113 -11.13 7.96 12.28
C ASN A 113 -10.51 6.74 11.61
N PRO A 114 -10.38 5.59 12.32
CA PRO A 114 -9.79 4.38 11.77
C PRO A 114 -10.50 3.86 10.50
N LEU A 115 -11.77 4.23 10.27
CA LEU A 115 -12.49 3.87 9.04
C LEU A 115 -11.90 4.52 7.78
N LEU A 116 -11.25 5.68 7.92
CA LEU A 116 -10.62 6.40 6.81
C LEU A 116 -9.16 5.94 6.58
N ASN A 117 -8.67 5.03 7.42
CA ASN A 117 -7.34 4.47 7.25
C ASN A 117 -7.34 3.31 6.25
N THR A 118 -7.48 3.63 4.96
CA THR A 118 -7.51 2.67 3.84
C THR A 118 -6.12 2.30 3.30
N THR A 119 -5.05 2.68 4.01
CA THR A 119 -3.68 2.25 3.69
C THR A 119 -3.59 0.72 3.62
N LEU A 120 -2.67 0.22 2.79
CA LEU A 120 -2.56 -1.23 2.60
C LEU A 120 -1.86 -1.86 3.80
N LYS A 121 -2.51 -2.82 4.47
CA LYS A 121 -2.04 -3.40 5.72
C LYS A 121 -1.43 -4.79 5.51
N TYR A 122 -0.34 -5.05 6.21
CA TYR A 122 0.35 -6.34 6.18
C TYR A 122 0.99 -6.67 7.53
N LYS A 123 1.25 -7.96 7.75
CA LYS A 123 1.66 -8.52 9.05
C LYS A 123 3.12 -8.96 9.09
N GLN A 124 3.65 -9.48 7.99
CA GLN A 124 4.95 -10.17 7.96
C GLN A 124 5.85 -9.61 6.88
N ASN A 125 5.36 -9.51 5.65
CA ASN A 125 6.20 -9.09 4.55
C ASN A 125 5.45 -8.39 3.41
N VAL A 126 6.20 -7.57 2.70
CA VAL A 126 5.81 -6.93 1.45
C VAL A 126 6.85 -7.19 0.37
N THR A 127 6.40 -7.41 -0.85
CA THR A 127 7.24 -7.36 -2.05
C THR A 127 6.42 -6.87 -3.24
N LEU A 128 7.03 -6.85 -4.42
CA LEU A 128 6.40 -6.46 -5.67
C LEU A 128 6.51 -7.58 -6.70
N ARG A 129 5.52 -7.58 -7.61
CA ARG A 129 5.55 -8.33 -8.86
C ARG A 129 5.43 -7.36 -10.02
N THR A 130 6.36 -7.46 -10.97
CA THR A 130 6.41 -6.58 -12.14
C THR A 130 6.19 -7.38 -13.41
N LEU A 131 5.38 -6.84 -14.31
CA LEU A 131 5.13 -7.41 -15.64
C LEU A 131 5.69 -6.45 -16.68
N CYS A 132 6.57 -6.99 -17.52
CA CYS A 132 6.95 -6.35 -18.77
C CYS A 132 5.82 -6.57 -19.79
N GLY A 133 5.49 -5.53 -20.55
CA GLY A 133 4.48 -5.62 -21.58
C GLY A 133 4.93 -6.43 -22.80
N PRO A 134 4.05 -6.58 -23.80
CA PRO A 134 4.27 -7.47 -24.94
C PRO A 134 5.25 -6.97 -25.99
N THR A 135 5.59 -5.67 -26.03
CA THR A 135 6.19 -5.06 -27.22
C THR A 135 7.68 -4.77 -27.04
N VAL A 136 8.06 -4.17 -25.90
CA VAL A 136 9.43 -3.72 -25.64
C VAL A 136 9.91 -4.33 -24.33
N ALA A 137 11.00 -5.10 -24.41
CA ALA A 137 11.66 -5.65 -23.23
C ALA A 137 12.23 -4.51 -22.36
N ILE A 138 12.27 -4.73 -21.06
CA ILE A 138 12.97 -3.83 -20.15
C ILE A 138 14.46 -4.18 -20.23
N THR A 139 15.30 -3.19 -20.50
CA THR A 139 16.76 -3.35 -20.56
C THR A 139 17.47 -2.51 -19.51
N LEU A 140 16.79 -1.50 -18.96
CA LEU A 140 17.35 -0.59 -17.97
C LEU A 140 16.84 -0.87 -16.56
N PRO A 141 17.63 -0.51 -15.53
CA PRO A 141 17.16 -0.59 -14.17
C PRO A 141 16.00 0.37 -13.95
N PHE A 142 15.04 -0.07 -13.16
CA PHE A 142 13.94 0.73 -12.67
C PHE A 142 13.82 0.56 -11.17
N HIS A 143 13.15 1.51 -10.53
CA HIS A 143 13.13 1.59 -9.07
C HIS A 143 11.72 1.79 -8.58
N ILE A 144 11.31 1.02 -7.57
CA ILE A 144 10.00 1.16 -6.95
C ILE A 144 10.17 1.16 -5.44
N ARG A 145 9.64 2.21 -4.80
CA ARG A 145 9.63 2.36 -3.35
C ARG A 145 8.22 2.34 -2.82
N LEU A 146 8.01 1.62 -1.72
CA LEU A 146 6.78 1.70 -0.95
C LEU A 146 7.09 2.41 0.36
N TRP A 147 6.34 3.47 0.64
CA TRP A 147 6.51 4.27 1.85
C TRP A 147 5.35 4.07 2.78
N GLY A 148 5.63 3.98 4.07
CA GLY A 148 4.59 3.78 5.06
C GLY A 148 5.08 3.83 6.49
N LYS A 149 4.24 3.35 7.40
CA LYS A 149 4.48 3.37 8.84
C LYS A 149 4.49 1.95 9.38
N VAL A 150 5.24 1.76 10.45
CA VAL A 150 5.28 0.49 11.19
C VAL A 150 5.04 0.76 12.67
N TYR A 151 4.24 -0.13 13.25
CA TYR A 151 3.75 -0.06 14.61
C TYR A 151 4.20 -1.28 15.39
N LYS A 152 4.64 -1.08 16.64
CA LYS A 152 4.91 -2.19 17.56
C LYS A 152 3.62 -2.69 18.17
N LYS A 153 3.61 -3.97 18.56
CA LYS A 153 2.47 -4.66 19.17
C LYS A 153 1.84 -3.87 20.31
N ASP A 154 2.66 -3.33 21.19
CA ASP A 154 2.22 -2.65 22.42
C ASP A 154 1.78 -1.20 22.17
N GLU A 155 2.01 -0.68 20.96
CA GLU A 155 1.61 0.67 20.55
C GLU A 155 0.22 0.68 19.91
N LEU A 156 -0.14 -0.38 19.20
CA LEU A 156 -1.39 -0.47 18.46
C LEU A 156 -2.64 -0.19 19.33
N PRO A 157 -2.75 -0.68 20.57
CA PRO A 157 -3.91 -0.39 21.41
C PRO A 157 -4.10 1.11 21.71
N ARG A 158 -3.07 1.95 21.57
CA ARG A 158 -3.16 3.41 21.78
C ARG A 158 -4.07 4.08 20.76
N PHE A 159 -4.29 3.47 19.59
CA PHE A 159 -5.23 3.94 18.58
C PHE A 159 -6.69 3.59 18.92
N GLY A 160 -6.92 2.82 19.98
CA GLY A 160 -8.24 2.49 20.50
C GLY A 160 -8.97 1.41 19.70
N VAL A 161 -10.22 1.69 19.34
CA VAL A 161 -11.11 0.75 18.66
C VAL A 161 -11.68 1.40 17.40
N MET A 162 -11.90 0.61 16.36
CA MET A 162 -12.67 1.02 15.21
C MET A 162 -14.17 0.78 15.47
N GLY A 163 -14.92 1.86 15.66
CA GLY A 163 -16.38 1.83 15.66
C GLY A 163 -16.96 1.94 14.24
N PHE A 164 -18.20 1.48 14.06
CA PHE A 164 -18.92 1.58 12.78
C PHE A 164 -20.13 2.51 12.94
N PRO A 165 -20.46 3.37 11.95
CA PRO A 165 -21.77 3.98 11.89
C PRO A 165 -22.81 2.87 11.70
N ALA A 166 -23.65 2.71 12.71
CA ALA A 166 -24.58 1.60 12.85
C ALA A 166 -25.94 1.93 12.23
N TYR A 167 -26.04 2.56 11.06
CA TYR A 167 -27.36 2.79 10.47
C TYR A 167 -27.43 2.91 8.96
N LEU A 168 -28.55 2.42 8.40
CA LEU A 168 -28.97 2.60 7.01
C LEU A 168 -30.28 3.38 7.00
N THR A 169 -30.31 4.52 6.29
CA THR A 169 -31.52 5.32 6.12
C THR A 169 -32.18 4.99 4.78
N GLU A 170 -33.33 4.32 4.81
CA GLU A 170 -34.17 4.15 3.63
C GLU A 170 -35.04 5.40 3.46
N ARG A 171 -34.64 6.29 2.55
CA ARG A 171 -35.34 7.55 2.29
C ARG A 171 -36.76 7.38 1.75
N THR A 172 -37.03 6.30 1.01
CA THR A 172 -38.34 6.02 0.40
C THR A 172 -39.43 5.70 1.42
N ARG A 173 -39.07 5.12 2.58
CA ARG A 173 -40.00 4.83 3.67
C ARG A 173 -39.70 5.62 4.94
N ASN A 174 -38.79 6.59 4.85
CA ASN A 174 -38.31 7.40 5.97
C ASN A 174 -37.98 6.57 7.23
N ARG A 175 -37.27 5.44 7.07
CA ARG A 175 -36.87 4.55 8.17
C ARG A 175 -35.35 4.50 8.33
N THR A 176 -34.92 4.32 9.57
CA THR A 176 -33.51 4.09 9.93
C THR A 176 -33.38 2.68 10.50
N VAL A 177 -32.58 1.84 9.84
CA VAL A 177 -32.25 0.50 10.33
C VAL A 177 -30.92 0.58 11.05
N HIS A 178 -30.89 0.23 12.34
CA HIS A 178 -29.65 0.21 13.10
C HIS A 178 -28.87 -1.10 12.85
N LEU A 179 -27.59 -0.99 12.50
CA LEU A 179 -26.67 -2.10 12.24
C LEU A 179 -25.71 -2.27 13.43
N THR A 180 -25.99 -3.19 14.34
CA THR A 180 -25.11 -3.46 15.49
C THR A 180 -23.94 -4.35 15.08
N LYS A 181 -22.76 -3.73 14.91
CA LYS A 181 -21.47 -4.43 14.80
C LYS A 181 -20.60 -4.09 16.00
N ALA A 182 -19.98 -5.10 16.61
CA ALA A 182 -19.04 -4.89 17.70
C ALA A 182 -17.84 -4.06 17.21
N ALA A 183 -17.36 -3.15 18.06
CA ALA A 183 -16.17 -2.38 17.75
C ALA A 183 -14.96 -3.33 17.62
N ILE A 184 -14.11 -3.09 16.63
CA ILE A 184 -12.91 -3.90 16.40
C ILE A 184 -11.75 -3.24 17.15
N PRO A 185 -11.12 -3.91 18.14
CA PRO A 185 -9.95 -3.35 18.80
C PRO A 185 -8.79 -3.23 17.81
N ILE A 186 -7.98 -2.18 17.90
CA ILE A 186 -6.80 -2.02 17.05
C ILE A 186 -5.61 -2.69 17.74
N ASN A 187 -5.26 -3.89 17.28
CA ASN A 187 -4.13 -4.66 17.81
C ASN A 187 -3.53 -5.58 16.73
N VAL A 188 -2.54 -6.37 17.13
CA VAL A 188 -1.78 -7.26 16.23
C VAL A 188 -2.59 -8.39 15.59
N ASP A 189 -3.69 -8.80 16.21
CA ASP A 189 -4.53 -9.92 15.79
C ASP A 189 -5.63 -9.46 14.84
N THR A 190 -6.16 -8.26 15.05
CA THR A 190 -7.21 -7.64 14.23
C THR A 190 -6.67 -6.76 13.11
N TRP A 191 -5.35 -6.54 13.03
CA TRP A 191 -4.72 -5.60 12.08
C TRP A 191 -5.22 -5.76 10.64
N LEU A 192 -5.31 -7.00 10.15
CA LEU A 192 -5.72 -7.30 8.78
C LEU A 192 -7.24 -7.19 8.54
N THR A 193 -8.04 -7.05 9.60
CA THR A 193 -9.49 -6.84 9.52
C THR A 193 -9.89 -5.37 9.41
N LEU A 194 -8.92 -4.47 9.66
CA LEU A 194 -9.09 -3.02 9.50
C LEU A 194 -9.14 -2.65 8.00
N PRO A 195 -9.64 -1.44 7.65
CA PRO A 195 -9.71 -1.00 6.27
C PRO A 195 -8.36 -1.09 5.56
N GLY A 196 -8.35 -1.59 4.33
CA GLY A 196 -7.11 -1.83 3.56
C GLY A 196 -6.32 -3.09 3.97
N GLY A 197 -6.79 -3.84 4.97
CA GLY A 197 -6.34 -5.20 5.25
C GLY A 197 -7.09 -6.25 4.41
N LYS A 198 -6.43 -7.39 4.15
CA LYS A 198 -7.00 -8.47 3.32
C LYS A 198 -8.18 -9.20 3.95
N ASP A 199 -8.20 -9.28 5.27
CA ASP A 199 -9.22 -10.01 6.04
C ASP A 199 -10.39 -9.09 6.42
N GLN A 200 -10.52 -7.94 5.74
CA GLN A 200 -11.61 -7.01 5.95
C GLN A 200 -12.93 -7.67 5.52
N ALA A 201 -13.70 -8.13 6.51
CA ALA A 201 -15.07 -8.57 6.34
C ALA A 201 -16.04 -7.47 6.84
N ILE A 202 -17.00 -7.12 5.98
CA ILE A 202 -18.13 -6.22 6.32
C ILE A 202 -19.11 -6.98 7.21
#